data_AF-A0A1Y0IA49-F1
#
_entry.id   AF-A0A1Y0IA49-F1
#
_cell.length_a   1.000
_cell.length_b   1.000
_cell.length_c   1.000
_cell.angle_alpha   90.00
_cell.angle_beta   90.00
_cell.angle_gamma   90.00
#
_symmetry.space_group_name_H-M   'P 1'
#
loop_
_entity.id
_entity.type
_entity.pdbx_description
1 polymer ?
#
loop_
_entity_poly.entity_id
_entity_poly.type
_entity_poly.pdbx_seq_one_letter_code
_entity_poly.pdbx_strand_id
1 'polypeptide(L)'
;MNMPNQTQSVTRDKLYCKKCSRGLMFPVIEEGEAEYTENYQCNNCGHVATIPSVLIIVSQLFTGIVGGLFSLVLFIEELETLMTAFQFNISVSIATDMALLSIALIFIAGFTFTVFRAVRDIRKRKSYRIPLH
;
A
#
# COMPACT_ATOMS: atom_id res chain seq x y z
N MET A 1 -5.57 -32.37 -1.35
CA MET A 1 -6.22 -31.17 -1.94
C MET A 1 -5.10 -30.25 -2.38
N ASN A 2 -4.80 -30.23 -3.69
CA ASN A 2 -3.72 -29.42 -4.26
C ASN A 2 -4.18 -27.97 -4.35
N MET A 3 -3.57 -27.09 -3.56
CA MET A 3 -3.70 -25.64 -3.76
C MET A 3 -2.87 -25.24 -4.98
N PRO A 4 -3.39 -24.36 -5.85
CA PRO A 4 -2.69 -23.97 -7.06
C PRO A 4 -1.44 -23.16 -6.73
N ASN A 5 -0.31 -23.67 -7.23
CA ASN A 5 1.00 -23.03 -7.32
C ASN A 5 0.85 -21.68 -8.04
N GLN A 6 0.73 -20.58 -7.28
CA GLN A 6 0.85 -19.23 -7.82
C GLN A 6 2.32 -18.96 -8.08
N THR A 7 2.79 -19.47 -9.22
CA THR A 7 4.00 -19.01 -9.89
C THR A 7 3.76 -17.56 -10.30
N GLN A 8 3.93 -16.62 -9.36
CA GLN A 8 3.89 -15.20 -9.67
C GLN A 8 5.13 -14.88 -10.49
N SER A 9 4.90 -14.70 -11.78
CA SER A 9 5.84 -14.26 -12.78
C SER A 9 6.52 -12.97 -12.32
N VAL A 10 7.69 -13.10 -11.69
CA VAL A 10 8.64 -12.00 -11.54
C VAL A 10 9.07 -11.63 -12.95
N THR A 11 8.39 -10.64 -13.53
CA THR A 11 8.89 -9.91 -14.69
C THR A 11 10.32 -9.53 -14.34
N ARG A 12 11.31 -10.10 -15.04
CA ARG A 12 12.74 -9.74 -14.90
C ARG A 12 12.93 -8.30 -15.38
N ASP A 13 12.40 -7.34 -14.64
CA ASP A 13 12.75 -5.96 -14.80
C ASP A 13 14.22 -5.84 -14.41
N LYS A 14 15.06 -5.40 -15.36
CA LYS A 14 16.46 -5.09 -15.07
C LYS A 14 16.48 -3.89 -14.11
N LEU A 15 16.71 -4.14 -12.84
CA LEU A 15 16.88 -3.13 -11.80
C LEU A 15 18.36 -2.74 -11.73
N TYR A 16 18.65 -1.44 -11.80
CA TYR A 16 20.01 -0.92 -11.78
C TYR A 16 20.39 -0.45 -10.37
N CYS A 17 21.61 -0.75 -9.95
CA CYS A 17 22.15 -0.30 -8.68
C CYS A 17 22.39 1.22 -8.71
N LYS A 18 21.75 1.97 -7.80
CA LYS A 18 21.99 3.41 -7.66
C LYS A 18 23.37 3.79 -7.15
N LYS A 19 24.04 2.90 -6.41
CA LYS A 19 25.34 3.21 -5.79
C LYS A 19 26.48 3.18 -6.81
N CYS A 20 26.42 2.26 -7.76
CA CYS A 20 27.48 2.12 -8.78
C CYS A 20 27.02 2.41 -10.21
N SER A 21 25.72 2.59 -10.45
CA SER A 21 25.07 2.87 -11.75
C SER A 21 25.40 1.90 -12.90
N ARG A 22 26.19 0.86 -12.64
CA ARG A 22 26.69 -0.12 -13.62
C ARG A 22 26.24 -1.54 -13.30
N GLY A 23 26.03 -1.85 -12.02
CA GLY A 23 25.64 -3.19 -11.57
C GLY A 23 24.13 -3.42 -11.65
N LEU A 24 23.75 -4.65 -11.96
CA LEU A 24 22.38 -5.13 -11.86
C LEU A 24 22.09 -5.61 -10.44
N MET A 25 20.87 -5.39 -9.98
CA MET A 25 20.36 -5.86 -8.70
C MET A 25 19.66 -7.21 -8.86
N PHE A 26 20.12 -8.20 -8.10
CA PHE A 26 19.58 -9.57 -8.09
C PHE A 26 18.95 -9.87 -6.73
N PRO A 27 17.85 -10.64 -6.68
CA PRO A 27 17.23 -11.02 -5.41
C PRO A 27 18.19 -11.91 -4.61
N VAL A 28 18.36 -11.60 -3.33
CA VAL A 28 19.13 -12.43 -2.39
C VAL A 28 18.14 -13.35 -1.69
N ILE A 29 18.22 -14.65 -1.97
CA ILE A 29 17.45 -15.67 -1.26
C ILE A 29 18.29 -16.09 -0.06
N GLU A 30 17.87 -15.73 1.15
CA GLU A 30 18.51 -16.23 2.38
C GLU A 30 17.88 -17.58 2.76
N GLU A 31 18.71 -18.61 2.94
CA GLU A 31 18.28 -19.95 3.34
C GLU A 31 17.69 -19.90 4.76
N GLY A 32 16.36 -19.93 4.87
CA GLY A 32 15.65 -19.95 6.15
C GLY A 32 14.49 -18.97 6.25
N GLU A 33 14.38 -18.01 5.32
CA GLU A 33 13.24 -17.10 5.27
C GLU A 33 12.12 -17.67 4.39
N ALA A 34 10.89 -17.63 4.90
CA ALA A 34 9.71 -18.04 4.17
C ALA A 34 9.43 -17.01 3.06
N GLU A 35 9.83 -17.35 1.84
CA GLU A 35 9.31 -16.79 0.58
C GLU A 35 9.77 -15.38 0.21
N TYR A 36 10.29 -15.24 -1.03
CA TYR A 36 10.63 -14.00 -1.74
C TYR A 36 11.03 -12.81 -0.85
N THR A 37 12.25 -12.85 -0.34
CA THR A 37 12.89 -11.74 0.35
C THR A 37 13.02 -10.53 -0.56
N GLU A 38 12.44 -9.39 -0.13
CA GLU A 38 12.44 -8.11 -0.85
C GLU A 38 13.84 -7.47 -1.00
N ASN A 39 14.89 -8.20 -0.64
CA ASN A 39 16.27 -7.75 -0.59
C ASN A 39 16.97 -8.04 -1.92
N TYR A 40 17.47 -6.98 -2.55
CA TYR A 40 18.23 -7.07 -3.80
C TYR A 40 19.67 -6.67 -3.55
N GLN A 41 20.61 -7.48 -4.03
CA GLN A 41 22.04 -7.18 -3.98
C GLN A 41 22.59 -6.85 -5.36
N CYS A 42 23.42 -5.81 -5.41
CA CYS A 42 24.14 -5.46 -6.61
C CYS A 42 25.31 -6.39 -6.88
N ASN A 43 25.39 -6.98 -8.08
CA ASN A 43 26.50 -7.84 -8.49
C ASN A 43 27.87 -7.11 -8.54
N ASN A 44 27.88 -5.80 -8.87
CA ASN A 44 29.13 -5.06 -9.04
C ASN A 44 29.74 -4.51 -7.74
N CYS A 45 28.91 -4.07 -6.78
CA CYS A 45 29.40 -3.40 -5.56
C CYS A 45 28.90 -4.02 -4.25
N GLY A 46 28.15 -5.13 -4.32
CA GLY A 46 27.63 -5.84 -3.15
C GLY A 46 26.56 -5.08 -2.36
N HIS A 47 26.11 -3.90 -2.82
CA HIS A 47 25.14 -3.09 -2.09
C HIS A 47 23.76 -3.76 -2.07
N VAL A 48 23.21 -3.93 -0.87
CA VAL A 48 21.87 -4.49 -0.62
C VAL A 48 20.85 -3.36 -0.47
N ALA A 49 19.71 -3.48 -1.13
CA ALA A 49 18.58 -2.58 -0.98
C ALA A 49 17.26 -3.35 -1.00
N THR A 50 16.32 -2.94 -0.16
CA THR A 50 14.97 -3.50 -0.14
C THR A 50 14.12 -2.82 -1.22
N ILE A 51 13.68 -3.58 -2.23
CA ILE A 51 12.85 -3.08 -3.33
C ILE A 51 11.47 -3.72 -3.23
N PRO A 52 10.43 -2.96 -2.85
CA PRO A 52 9.08 -3.50 -2.72
C PRO A 52 8.57 -4.04 -4.06
N SER A 53 7.90 -5.18 -3.99
CA SER A 53 7.30 -5.82 -5.17
C SER A 53 6.14 -5.00 -5.74
N VAL A 54 5.89 -5.11 -7.05
CA VAL A 54 4.73 -4.44 -7.67
C VAL A 54 3.43 -4.94 -7.05
N LEU A 55 3.37 -6.23 -6.72
CA LEU A 55 2.17 -6.84 -6.17
C LEU A 55 1.77 -6.20 -4.84
N ILE A 56 2.73 -5.98 -3.94
CA ILE A 56 2.47 -5.34 -2.64
C ILE A 56 1.99 -3.91 -2.83
N ILE A 57 2.60 -3.17 -3.75
CA ILE A 57 2.18 -1.80 -4.06
C ILE A 57 0.76 -1.78 -4.64
N VAL A 58 0.44 -2.70 -5.55
CA VAL A 58 -0.88 -2.79 -6.18
C VAL A 58 -1.93 -3.23 -5.18
N SER A 59 -1.63 -4.18 -4.29
CA SER A 59 -2.55 -4.63 -3.24
C SER A 59 -2.82 -3.53 -2.21
N GLN A 60 -1.80 -2.76 -1.82
CA GLN A 60 -1.96 -1.59 -0.95
C GLN A 60 -2.77 -0.48 -1.61
N LEU A 61 -2.58 -0.25 -2.91
CA LEU A 61 -3.41 0.70 -3.65
C LEU A 61 -4.85 0.22 -3.77
N PHE A 62 -5.06 -1.04 -4.12
CA PHE A 62 -6.39 -1.61 -4.28
C PHE A 62 -7.16 -1.58 -2.95
N THR A 63 -6.55 -2.06 -1.87
CA THR A 63 -7.17 -2.02 -0.54
C THR A 63 -7.34 -0.60 -0.02
N GLY A 64 -6.37 0.29 -0.26
CA GLY A 64 -6.45 1.71 0.08
C GLY A 64 -7.59 2.45 -0.63
N ILE A 65 -7.75 2.22 -1.93
CA ILE A 65 -8.80 2.85 -2.74
C ILE A 65 -10.17 2.27 -2.39
N VAL A 66 -10.31 0.93 -2.41
CA VAL A 66 -11.59 0.28 -2.14
C VAL A 66 -12.04 0.55 -0.71
N GLY A 67 -11.17 0.33 0.28
CA GLY A 67 -11.45 0.63 1.68
C GLY A 67 -11.75 2.10 1.91
N GLY A 68 -10.99 3.00 1.29
CA GLY A 68 -11.22 4.44 1.34
C GLY A 68 -12.60 4.84 0.79
N LEU A 69 -13.03 4.26 -0.34
CA LEU A 69 -14.36 4.51 -0.91
C LEU A 69 -15.47 4.04 0.03
N PHE A 70 -15.36 2.82 0.59
CA PHE A 70 -16.33 2.33 1.57
C PHE A 70 -16.42 3.22 2.80
N SER A 71 -15.29 3.63 3.38
CA SER A 71 -15.28 4.53 4.54
C SER A 71 -15.83 5.91 4.23
N LEU A 72 -15.61 6.43 3.01
CA LEU A 72 -16.16 7.71 2.58
C LEU A 72 -17.68 7.66 2.46
N VAL A 73 -18.23 6.58 1.89
CA VAL A 73 -19.69 6.39 1.78
C VAL A 73 -20.31 6.33 3.16
N LEU A 74 -19.77 5.49 4.05
CA LEU A 74 -20.26 5.38 5.44
C LEU A 74 -20.19 6.72 6.17
N PHE A 75 -19.11 7.49 5.98
CA PHE A 75 -18.99 8.80 6.60
C PHE A 75 -20.06 9.79 6.13
N ILE A 76 -20.41 9.77 4.84
CA ILE A 76 -21.47 10.64 4.29
C ILE A 76 -22.83 10.25 4.86
N GLU A 77 -23.16 8.95 4.91
CA GLU A 77 -24.42 8.45 5.46
C GLU A 77 -24.62 8.85 6.94
N GLU A 78 -23.57 8.69 7.76
CA GLU A 78 -23.60 9.07 9.17
C GLU A 78 -23.67 10.59 9.35
N LEU A 79 -23.00 11.36 8.48
CA LEU A 79 -23.04 12.82 8.54
C LEU A 79 -24.44 13.36 8.20
N GLU A 80 -25.11 12.79 7.20
CA GLU A 80 -26.49 13.15 6.84
C GLU A 80 -27.47 12.83 7.97
N THR A 81 -27.32 11.66 8.59
CA THR A 81 -28.14 11.22 9.72
C THR A 81 -27.96 12.15 10.92
N LEU A 82 -26.72 12.49 11.27
CA LEU A 82 -26.39 13.39 12.36
C LEU A 82 -26.96 14.80 12.13
N MET A 83 -26.80 15.34 10.92
CA MET A 83 -27.35 16.65 10.54
C MET A 83 -28.88 16.67 10.63
N THR A 84 -29.53 15.58 10.22
CA THR A 84 -30.99 15.43 10.30
C THR A 84 -31.46 15.34 11.76
N ALA A 85 -30.76 14.55 12.60
CA ALA A 85 -31.07 14.42 14.02
C ALA A 85 -30.98 15.78 14.76
N PHE A 86 -29.95 16.58 14.45
CA PHE A 86 -29.82 17.95 14.97
C PHE A 86 -30.95 18.87 14.53
N GLN A 87 -31.38 18.80 13.26
CA GLN A 87 -32.44 19.67 12.73
C GLN A 87 -33.81 19.37 13.33
N PHE A 88 -34.16 18.10 13.50
CA PHE A 88 -35.48 17.69 13.96
C PHE A 88 -35.55 17.49 15.49
N ASN A 89 -34.45 17.78 16.22
CA ASN A 89 -34.32 17.55 17.67
C ASN A 89 -34.78 16.13 18.08
N ILE A 90 -34.53 15.15 17.21
CA ILE A 90 -34.94 13.76 17.43
C ILE A 90 -33.92 13.14 18.37
N SER A 91 -34.38 12.61 19.50
CA SER A 91 -33.57 11.91 20.49
C SER A 91 -33.21 10.49 20.04
N VAL A 92 -32.70 10.34 18.82
CA VAL A 92 -31.95 9.13 18.44
C VAL A 92 -30.62 9.16 19.19
N SER A 93 -29.98 8.01 19.39
CA SER A 93 -28.74 7.89 20.17
C SER A 93 -27.57 8.65 19.51
N ILE A 94 -27.52 9.97 19.66
CA ILE A 94 -26.49 10.88 19.11
C ILE A 94 -25.08 10.40 19.45
N ALA A 95 -24.90 9.75 20.60
CA ALA A 95 -23.64 9.17 21.02
C ALA A 95 -23.14 8.06 20.06
N THR A 96 -24.05 7.27 19.50
CA THR A 96 -23.74 6.20 18.55
C THR A 96 -23.30 6.77 17.22
N ASP A 97 -24.08 7.72 16.67
CA ASP A 97 -23.79 8.36 15.39
C ASP A 97 -22.45 9.12 15.44
N MET A 98 -22.18 9.84 16.54
CA MET A 98 -20.89 10.51 16.75
C MET A 98 -19.72 9.53 16.84
N ALA A 99 -19.92 8.36 17.45
CA ALA A 99 -18.88 7.33 17.53
C ALA A 99 -18.61 6.71 16.15
N LEU A 100 -19.65 6.39 15.38
CA LEU A 100 -19.54 5.86 14.02
C LEU A 100 -18.85 6.85 13.08
N LEU A 101 -19.23 8.12 13.15
CA LEU A 101 -18.60 9.21 12.39
C LEU A 101 -17.12 9.36 12.74
N SER A 102 -16.76 9.27 14.02
CA SER A 102 -15.37 9.32 14.49
C SER A 102 -14.56 8.13 13.97
N ILE A 103 -15.12 6.93 14.02
CA ILE A 103 -14.47 5.70 13.51
C ILE A 103 -14.28 5.79 11.99
N ALA A 104 -15.30 6.22 11.24
CA ALA A 104 -15.21 6.40 9.80
C ALA A 104 -14.11 7.42 9.42
N LEU A 105 -13.98 8.51 10.18
CA LEU A 105 -12.93 9.51 9.96
C LEU A 105 -11.52 8.95 10.21
N ILE A 106 -11.34 8.11 11.24
CA ILE A 106 -10.07 7.39 11.48
C ILE A 106 -9.74 6.47 10.30
N PHE A 107 -10.72 5.73 9.78
CA PHE A 107 -10.51 4.87 8.61
C PHE A 107 -10.13 5.67 7.37
N ILE A 108 -10.82 6.78 7.08
CA ILE A 108 -10.48 7.67 5.95
C ILE A 108 -9.04 8.16 6.07
N ALA A 109 -8.61 8.58 7.26
CA ALA A 109 -7.24 9.02 7.50
C ALA A 109 -6.22 7.88 7.26
N GLY A 110 -6.52 6.67 7.75
CA GLY A 110 -5.67 5.48 7.57
C GLY A 110 -5.53 5.04 6.10
N PHE A 111 -6.62 5.04 5.35
CA PHE A 111 -6.59 4.72 3.92
C PHE A 111 -5.87 5.80 3.10
N THR A 112 -6.10 7.07 3.43
CA THR A 112 -5.37 8.19 2.81
C THR A 112 -3.86 8.06 3.04
N PHE A 113 -3.44 7.73 4.26
CA PHE A 113 -2.04 7.49 4.57
C PHE A 113 -1.45 6.30 3.79
N THR A 114 -2.22 5.21 3.66
CA THR A 114 -1.80 4.01 2.92
C THR A 114 -1.59 4.31 1.44
N VAL A 115 -2.54 5.01 0.79
CA VAL A 115 -2.41 5.44 -0.61
C VAL A 115 -1.22 6.39 -0.77
N PHE A 116 -1.04 7.35 0.13
CA PHE A 116 0.10 8.25 0.09
C PHE A 116 1.45 7.51 0.19
N ARG A 117 1.54 6.53 1.09
CA ARG A 117 2.73 5.66 1.22
C ARG A 117 2.99 4.89 -0.08
N ALA A 118 1.97 4.25 -0.64
CA ALA A 118 2.09 3.50 -1.90
C ALA A 118 2.58 4.39 -3.05
N VAL A 119 2.07 5.63 -3.17
CA VAL A 119 2.53 6.59 -4.17
C VAL A 119 4.01 6.97 -3.96
N ARG A 120 4.45 7.17 -2.70
CA ARG A 120 5.87 7.42 -2.41
C ARG A 120 6.75 6.24 -2.82
N ASP A 121 6.29 5.02 -2.59
CA ASP A 121 7.05 3.81 -2.94
C ASP A 121 7.09 3.57 -4.45
N ILE A 122 6.03 3.89 -5.20
CA ILE A 122 6.05 3.92 -6.68
C ILE A 122 7.09 4.93 -7.19
N ARG A 123 7.13 6.14 -6.61
CA ARG A 123 8.12 7.16 -7.01
C ARG A 123 9.55 6.67 -6.78
N LYS A 124 9.82 6.01 -5.64
CA LYS A 124 11.12 5.39 -5.37
C LYS A 124 11.46 4.34 -6.42
N ARG A 125 10.52 3.43 -6.73
CA ARG A 125 10.72 2.34 -7.70
C ARG A 125 10.98 2.86 -9.11
N LYS A 126 10.28 3.91 -9.56
CA LYS A 126 10.56 4.59 -10.84
C LYS A 126 12.01 5.08 -10.92
N SER A 127 12.57 5.56 -9.81
CA SER A 127 13.96 6.04 -9.75
C SER A 127 15.01 4.92 -9.85
N TYR A 128 14.67 3.65 -9.65
CA TYR A 128 15.58 2.50 -9.89
C TYR A 128 15.42 1.88 -11.30
N ARG A 129 14.41 2.30 -12.06
CA ARG A 129 14.15 1.84 -13.43
C ARG A 129 14.83 2.70 -14.51
N ILE A 130 15.30 3.89 -14.18
CA ILE A 130 15.95 4.81 -15.11
C ILE A 130 17.47 4.69 -14.93
N PRO A 131 18.25 4.37 -15.98
CA PRO A 131 19.71 4.40 -15.89
C PRO A 131 20.17 5.84 -15.63
N LEU A 132 20.95 6.05 -14.57
CA LEU A 132 21.68 7.30 -14.36
C LEU A 132 22.77 7.38 -15.43
N HIS A 133 22.59 8.34 -16.35
CA HIS A 133 23.51 8.63 -17.45
C HIS A 133 24.76 9.37 -16.97
#